data_AF-A0A9W9Y0W8-F1
#
_entry.id   AF-A0A9W9Y0W8-F1
#
_cell.length_a   1.000
_cell.length_b   1.000
_cell.length_c   1.000
_cell.angle_alpha   90.00
_cell.angle_beta   90.00
_cell.angle_gamma   90.00
#
_symmetry.space_group_name_H-M   'P 1'
#
loop_
_entity.id
_entity.type
_entity.pdbx_description
1 polymer ?
#
loop_
_entity_poly.entity_id
_entity_poly.type
_entity_poly.pdbx_seq_one_letter_code
_entity_poly.pdbx_strand_id
1 'polypeptide(L)'
;MSSPVFSVQSPLNLPRDDRHPSSLLQSQTSQIFTPTESALFNHYLEHTSKDKTVDDEDQYTLQIGIPNLAFQNKFLMKSVLAFSAVCRCCDIINQSSISRGDRGQVLALLSIADRYHMESLREIQASLSKTDQYDHILANAAMMGMYGSSSHCIRIWLAETASSDDLERNRFMPKSRQWISLFRAVRVAYTGLMNNRFQAEDMAHLALATSPIGPVAGCDFQMHCECEVVSRVDQQKGPQDHALYPIMAATVAPALERLGRMTRQMIKNEMGDCGDQGSPVIHSDSDVQACLAALELFRNITSETFLDNSFMSKTPGHSHLASELDVNPVCQVSKISPWMRRYSARITSIIPSRLPRRFIMAFVHKAPTKYLSLVEDMMSLMELGAPGAYGTTVCPLGPVNSEPSLAHQLAVDIFSHWLVLVMLLDKVWWIGGIGAWELGQLISLRRETGWQMSLWKTGEDWWPESMFEISRQFNKHRVKGRV
;
A
#
# COMPACT_ATOMS: atom_id res chain seq x y z
N MET A 1 33.82 -60.41 -57.13
CA MET A 1 34.29 -60.62 -55.74
C MET A 1 34.30 -59.25 -55.08
N SER A 2 33.56 -58.89 -54.04
CA SER A 2 32.49 -59.50 -53.26
C SER A 2 31.82 -58.33 -52.53
N SER A 3 30.49 -58.30 -52.43
CA SER A 3 29.81 -57.56 -51.36
C SER A 3 30.04 -58.30 -50.01
N PRO A 4 29.88 -57.66 -48.84
CA PRO A 4 28.53 -57.53 -48.29
C PRO A 4 28.20 -56.20 -47.59
N VAL A 5 26.90 -56.07 -47.40
CA VAL A 5 26.08 -55.08 -46.69
C VAL A 5 26.22 -55.22 -45.16
N PHE A 6 26.13 -54.13 -44.40
CA PHE A 6 25.22 -54.01 -43.25
C PHE A 6 24.91 -52.53 -42.90
N SER A 7 23.63 -52.31 -42.63
CA SER A 7 22.92 -51.08 -42.26
C SER A 7 23.16 -50.69 -40.80
N VAL A 8 22.90 -49.43 -40.42
CA VAL A 8 21.92 -49.01 -39.39
C VAL A 8 22.20 -47.57 -38.87
N GLN A 9 21.20 -46.71 -39.13
CA GLN A 9 20.66 -45.58 -38.34
C GLN A 9 21.48 -44.31 -38.05
N SER A 10 20.99 -43.20 -38.62
CA SER A 10 21.04 -41.84 -38.06
C SER A 10 20.30 -41.75 -36.72
N PRO A 11 20.66 -40.77 -35.87
CA PRO A 11 19.68 -40.05 -35.08
C PRO A 11 19.51 -38.62 -35.60
N LEU A 12 18.24 -38.24 -35.69
CA LEU A 12 17.74 -36.90 -35.90
C LEU A 12 18.37 -35.91 -34.91
N ASN A 13 18.98 -34.85 -35.42
CA ASN A 13 19.21 -33.63 -34.66
C ASN A 13 17.86 -32.92 -34.48
N LEU A 14 17.26 -33.09 -33.30
CA LEU A 14 16.20 -32.23 -32.80
C LEU A 14 16.78 -30.83 -32.53
N PRO A 15 16.14 -29.74 -32.97
CA PRO A 15 16.54 -28.40 -32.56
C PRO A 15 16.26 -28.23 -31.08
N ARG A 16 17.31 -27.86 -30.34
CA ARG A 16 17.27 -27.51 -28.92
C ARG A 16 16.41 -26.27 -28.76
N ASP A 17 15.25 -26.45 -28.16
CA ASP A 17 14.24 -25.41 -27.95
C ASP A 17 14.61 -24.62 -26.69
N ASP A 18 15.60 -23.72 -26.81
CA ASP A 18 15.91 -22.72 -25.79
C ASP A 18 14.84 -21.60 -25.83
N ARG A 19 13.58 -21.97 -25.56
CA ARG A 19 12.47 -21.04 -25.36
C ARG A 19 12.52 -20.50 -23.94
N HIS A 20 13.19 -19.38 -23.75
CA HIS A 20 12.98 -18.53 -22.58
C HIS A 20 11.49 -18.15 -22.47
N PRO A 21 10.85 -18.25 -21.30
CA PRO A 21 9.43 -17.90 -21.11
C PRO A 21 9.10 -16.43 -21.46
N SER A 22 10.11 -15.55 -21.50
CA SER A 22 9.98 -14.16 -21.93
C SER A 22 9.72 -13.98 -23.43
N SER A 23 10.18 -14.88 -24.31
CA SER A 23 10.02 -14.69 -25.77
C SER A 23 8.62 -15.03 -26.29
N LEU A 24 7.92 -15.95 -25.62
CA LEU A 24 6.53 -16.30 -25.94
C LEU A 24 5.55 -15.19 -25.55
N LEU A 25 5.78 -14.53 -24.41
CA LEU A 25 4.96 -13.38 -23.97
C LEU A 25 5.20 -12.16 -24.88
N GLN A 26 6.45 -11.91 -25.28
CA GLN A 26 6.79 -10.82 -26.20
C GLN A 26 6.14 -10.96 -27.59
N SER A 27 6.04 -12.18 -28.15
CA SER A 27 5.38 -12.35 -29.46
C SER A 27 3.86 -12.15 -29.40
N GLN A 28 3.20 -12.55 -28.30
CA GLN A 28 1.77 -12.33 -28.09
C GLN A 28 1.42 -10.86 -27.81
N THR A 29 2.30 -10.10 -27.16
CA THR A 29 2.07 -8.67 -26.86
C THR A 29 1.93 -7.81 -28.12
N SER A 30 2.59 -8.18 -29.22
CA SER A 30 2.67 -7.37 -30.44
C SER A 30 1.37 -7.36 -31.27
N GLN A 31 0.44 -8.30 -31.03
CA GLN A 31 -0.84 -8.37 -31.74
C GLN A 31 -2.03 -7.78 -30.94
N ILE A 32 -1.87 -7.57 -29.63
CA ILE A 32 -2.97 -7.22 -28.71
C ILE A 32 -2.84 -5.78 -28.18
N PHE A 33 -1.61 -5.26 -28.09
CA PHE A 33 -1.34 -3.97 -27.44
C PHE A 33 -1.06 -2.83 -28.42
N THR A 34 -1.47 -1.63 -28.03
CA THR A 34 -0.94 -0.41 -28.66
C THR A 34 0.57 -0.28 -28.39
N PRO A 35 1.33 0.49 -29.19
CA PRO A 35 2.77 0.67 -28.97
C PRO A 35 3.12 1.17 -27.56
N THR A 36 2.28 2.06 -27.01
CA THR A 36 2.43 2.56 -25.64
C THR A 36 2.22 1.46 -24.60
N GLU A 37 1.19 0.62 -24.77
CA GLU A 37 0.91 -0.50 -23.86
C GLU A 37 2.01 -1.56 -23.92
N SER A 38 2.51 -1.88 -25.12
CA SER A 38 3.64 -2.79 -25.28
C SER A 38 4.90 -2.25 -24.59
N ALA A 39 5.22 -0.96 -24.76
CA ALA A 39 6.36 -0.33 -24.10
C ALA A 39 6.23 -0.34 -22.57
N LEU A 40 5.04 -0.05 -22.04
CA LEU A 40 4.77 -0.09 -20.60
C LEU A 40 4.79 -1.51 -20.03
N PHE A 41 4.27 -2.49 -20.78
CA PHE A 41 4.29 -3.88 -20.32
C PHE A 41 5.72 -4.46 -20.34
N ASN A 42 6.51 -4.16 -21.36
CA ASN A 42 7.93 -4.53 -21.39
C ASN A 42 8.68 -3.88 -20.22
N HIS A 43 8.43 -2.59 -19.96
CA HIS A 43 8.96 -1.92 -18.78
C HIS A 43 8.57 -2.61 -17.47
N TYR A 44 7.34 -3.13 -17.36
CA TYR A 44 6.92 -3.89 -16.20
C TYR A 44 7.74 -5.17 -16.01
N LEU A 45 7.88 -5.97 -17.08
CA LEU A 45 8.60 -7.25 -17.05
C LEU A 45 10.10 -7.07 -16.79
N GLU A 46 10.70 -6.03 -17.34
CA GLU A 46 12.14 -5.83 -17.29
C GLU A 46 12.59 -5.09 -16.03
N HIS A 47 11.74 -4.20 -15.50
CA HIS A 47 12.09 -3.27 -14.43
C HIS A 47 11.10 -3.30 -13.26
N THR A 48 9.83 -2.92 -13.47
CA THR A 48 8.87 -2.72 -12.36
C THR A 48 8.64 -3.97 -11.50
N SER A 49 8.56 -5.15 -12.12
CA SER A 49 8.36 -6.43 -11.41
C SER A 49 9.61 -6.95 -10.69
N LYS A 50 10.78 -6.41 -11.04
CA LYS A 50 12.08 -6.76 -10.43
C LYS A 50 12.51 -5.75 -9.38
N ASP A 51 11.56 -4.97 -8.87
CA ASP A 51 11.80 -3.98 -7.84
C ASP A 51 12.51 -4.63 -6.64
N LYS A 52 13.68 -4.07 -6.30
CA LYS A 52 14.50 -4.50 -5.16
C LYS A 52 13.81 -4.24 -3.82
N THR A 53 12.71 -3.49 -3.82
CA THR A 53 11.80 -3.32 -2.69
C THR A 53 10.73 -4.40 -2.59
N VAL A 54 10.92 -5.53 -3.25
CA VAL A 54 10.04 -6.70 -3.16
C VAL A 54 10.77 -7.82 -2.40
N ASP A 55 10.05 -8.55 -1.57
CA ASP A 55 10.59 -9.71 -0.85
C ASP A 55 10.93 -10.84 -1.83
N ASP A 56 11.91 -11.70 -1.53
CA ASP A 56 12.25 -12.84 -2.39
C ASP A 56 11.02 -13.76 -2.60
N GLU A 57 10.24 -13.92 -1.54
CA GLU A 57 8.99 -14.68 -1.50
C GLU A 57 7.84 -14.05 -2.34
N ASP A 58 7.97 -12.81 -2.80
CA ASP A 58 7.01 -12.14 -3.68
C ASP A 58 7.44 -12.12 -5.15
N GLN A 59 8.69 -12.47 -5.45
CA GLN A 59 9.25 -12.37 -6.81
C GLN A 59 8.43 -13.17 -7.81
N TYR A 60 8.07 -14.42 -7.47
CA TYR A 60 7.20 -15.24 -8.32
C TYR A 60 5.88 -14.52 -8.65
N THR A 61 5.23 -13.95 -7.63
CA THR A 61 3.94 -13.27 -7.77
C THR A 61 4.04 -12.09 -8.74
N LEU A 62 5.02 -11.21 -8.57
CA LEU A 62 5.13 -10.00 -9.39
C LEU A 62 5.70 -10.26 -10.79
N GLN A 63 6.63 -11.21 -10.93
CA GLN A 63 7.34 -11.46 -12.19
C GLN A 63 6.64 -12.49 -13.08
N ILE A 64 5.91 -13.44 -12.50
CA ILE A 64 5.29 -14.55 -13.23
C ILE A 64 3.78 -14.59 -13.02
N GLY A 65 3.31 -14.65 -11.77
CA GLY A 65 1.91 -14.85 -11.44
C GLY A 65 0.98 -13.76 -12.00
N ILE A 66 1.21 -12.51 -11.60
CA ILE A 66 0.41 -11.35 -12.01
C ILE A 66 0.47 -11.12 -13.53
N PRO A 67 1.64 -11.15 -14.20
CA PRO A 67 1.70 -11.05 -15.67
C PRO A 67 0.84 -12.09 -16.38
N ASN A 68 0.90 -13.36 -15.96
CA ASN A 68 0.12 -14.43 -16.57
C ASN A 68 -1.39 -14.21 -16.38
N LEU A 69 -1.82 -13.79 -15.19
CA LEU A 69 -3.22 -13.42 -14.95
C LEU A 69 -3.63 -12.20 -15.79
N ALA A 70 -2.75 -11.20 -15.93
CA ALA A 70 -3.01 -9.99 -16.68
C ALA A 70 -3.24 -10.27 -18.18
N PHE A 71 -2.50 -11.24 -18.77
CA PHE A 71 -2.74 -11.65 -20.15
C PHE A 71 -4.13 -12.23 -20.40
N GLN A 72 -4.72 -12.85 -19.38
CA GLN A 72 -6.05 -13.46 -19.46
C GLN A 72 -7.17 -12.47 -19.12
N ASN A 73 -6.81 -11.29 -18.59
CA ASN A 73 -7.77 -10.37 -18.01
C ASN A 73 -7.41 -8.90 -18.31
N LYS A 74 -8.25 -8.27 -19.15
CA LYS A 74 -8.03 -6.93 -19.66
C LYS A 74 -7.93 -5.88 -18.54
N PHE A 75 -8.80 -5.89 -17.55
CA PHE A 75 -8.76 -4.88 -16.47
C PHE A 75 -7.53 -5.05 -15.57
N LEU A 76 -7.12 -6.29 -15.30
CA LEU A 76 -5.88 -6.54 -14.56
C LEU A 76 -4.67 -6.02 -15.36
N MET A 77 -4.63 -6.25 -16.67
CA MET A 77 -3.61 -5.68 -17.54
C MET A 77 -3.58 -4.16 -17.46
N LYS A 78 -4.73 -3.48 -17.46
CA LYS A 78 -4.79 -2.01 -17.28
C LYS A 78 -4.18 -1.58 -15.94
N SER A 79 -4.41 -2.29 -14.85
CA SER A 79 -3.77 -1.97 -13.56
C SER A 79 -2.25 -2.21 -13.57
N VAL A 80 -1.77 -3.27 -14.22
CA VAL A 80 -0.33 -3.52 -14.42
C VAL A 80 0.31 -2.39 -15.23
N LEU A 81 -0.34 -1.95 -16.31
CA LEU A 81 0.13 -0.84 -17.15
C LEU A 81 0.12 0.50 -16.41
N ALA A 82 -0.91 0.77 -15.59
CA ALA A 82 -0.97 1.97 -14.75
C ALA A 82 0.19 2.00 -13.75
N PHE A 83 0.47 0.87 -13.09
CA PHE A 83 1.58 0.75 -12.16
C PHE A 83 2.95 0.90 -12.84
N SER A 84 3.12 0.30 -14.02
CA SER A 84 4.35 0.47 -14.82
C SER A 84 4.57 1.92 -15.26
N ALA A 85 3.51 2.62 -15.65
CA ALA A 85 3.59 4.02 -16.06
C ALA A 85 4.06 4.95 -14.92
N VAL A 86 3.59 4.73 -13.69
CA VAL A 86 4.07 5.51 -12.52
C VAL A 86 5.48 5.12 -12.12
N CYS A 87 5.87 3.84 -12.22
CA CYS A 87 7.25 3.41 -12.03
C CYS A 87 8.20 4.12 -13.01
N ARG A 88 7.80 4.21 -14.29
CA ARG A 88 8.57 4.93 -15.32
C ARG A 88 8.65 6.44 -15.04
N CYS A 89 7.62 7.03 -14.42
CA CYS A 89 7.70 8.42 -13.95
C CYS A 89 8.80 8.56 -12.88
N CYS A 90 8.89 7.63 -11.92
CA CYS A 90 9.95 7.63 -10.92
C CYS A 90 11.34 7.49 -11.55
N ASP A 91 11.49 6.68 -12.60
CA ASP A 91 12.77 6.55 -13.30
C ASP A 91 13.22 7.87 -13.91
N ILE A 92 12.30 8.65 -14.49
CA ILE A 92 12.57 9.98 -15.04
C ILE A 92 12.94 10.96 -13.91
N ILE A 93 12.17 10.97 -12.82
CA ILE A 93 12.40 11.86 -11.67
C ILE A 93 13.75 11.60 -10.99
N ASN A 94 14.18 10.34 -10.94
CA ASN A 94 15.43 9.95 -10.28
C ASN A 94 16.68 10.13 -11.17
N GLN A 95 16.54 10.64 -12.40
CA GLN A 95 17.71 10.95 -13.24
C GLN A 95 18.53 12.10 -12.65
N SER A 96 19.84 12.04 -12.85
CA SER A 96 20.80 13.00 -12.29
C SER A 96 20.65 14.44 -12.81
N SER A 97 19.95 14.64 -13.94
CA SER A 97 19.71 15.94 -14.55
C SER A 97 18.26 16.03 -15.04
N ILE A 98 17.40 16.68 -14.26
CA ILE A 98 15.99 16.89 -14.61
C ILE A 98 15.88 18.16 -15.45
N SER A 99 15.39 18.02 -16.67
CA SER A 99 15.07 19.11 -17.59
C SER A 99 13.57 19.49 -17.52
N ARG A 100 13.21 20.65 -18.06
CA ARG A 100 11.79 21.06 -18.19
C ARG A 100 10.98 20.09 -19.08
N GLY A 101 11.63 19.42 -20.04
CA GLY A 101 11.01 18.41 -20.88
C GLY A 101 10.57 17.17 -20.09
N ASP A 102 11.32 16.81 -19.05
CA ASP A 102 11.05 15.65 -18.20
C ASP A 102 9.77 15.82 -17.39
N ARG A 103 9.49 17.04 -16.91
CA ARG A 103 8.21 17.35 -16.24
C ARG A 103 7.02 17.13 -17.18
N GLY A 104 7.13 17.54 -18.45
CA GLY A 104 6.10 17.31 -19.45
C GLY A 104 5.87 15.82 -19.74
N GLN A 105 6.95 15.04 -19.78
CA GLN A 105 6.88 13.58 -19.95
C GLN A 105 6.22 12.90 -18.75
N VAL A 106 6.56 13.31 -17.52
CA VAL A 106 5.94 12.81 -16.28
C VAL A 106 4.44 13.09 -16.27
N LEU A 107 4.02 14.31 -16.64
CA LEU A 107 2.59 14.67 -16.71
C LEU A 107 1.84 13.80 -17.74
N ALA A 108 2.44 13.56 -18.91
CA ALA A 108 1.83 12.72 -19.94
C ALA A 108 1.71 11.26 -19.48
N LEU A 109 2.76 10.70 -18.87
CA LEU A 109 2.74 9.33 -18.34
C LEU A 109 1.77 9.17 -17.17
N LEU A 110 1.72 10.12 -16.24
CA LEU A 110 0.76 10.10 -15.13
C LEU A 110 -0.68 10.17 -15.64
N SER A 111 -0.95 10.97 -16.68
CA SER A 111 -2.28 11.01 -17.32
C SER A 111 -2.67 9.67 -17.96
N ILE A 112 -1.70 8.98 -18.59
CA ILE A 112 -1.90 7.62 -19.12
C ILE A 112 -2.20 6.63 -17.97
N ALA A 113 -1.45 6.75 -16.88
CA ALA A 113 -1.61 5.89 -15.70
C ALA A 113 -2.99 6.06 -15.06
N ASP A 114 -3.42 7.31 -14.84
CA ASP A 114 -4.76 7.64 -14.31
C ASP A 114 -5.86 7.08 -15.20
N ARG A 115 -5.72 7.19 -16.52
CA ARG A 115 -6.70 6.65 -17.47
C ARG A 115 -6.81 5.13 -17.34
N TYR A 116 -5.69 4.40 -17.33
CA TYR A 116 -5.71 2.94 -17.18
C TYR A 116 -6.21 2.49 -15.81
N HIS A 117 -5.86 3.21 -14.74
CA HIS A 117 -6.41 2.97 -13.41
C HIS A 117 -7.95 3.11 -13.41
N MET A 118 -8.47 4.19 -13.99
CA MET A 118 -9.91 4.42 -14.06
C MET A 118 -10.65 3.42 -14.96
N GLU A 119 -10.06 3.03 -16.09
CA GLU A 119 -10.57 1.95 -16.95
C GLU A 119 -10.68 0.63 -16.14
N SER A 120 -9.61 0.25 -15.44
CA SER A 120 -9.58 -0.96 -14.62
C SER A 120 -10.64 -0.94 -13.50
N LEU A 121 -10.79 0.20 -12.82
CA LEU A 121 -11.73 0.33 -11.70
C LEU A 121 -13.18 0.16 -12.16
N ARG A 122 -13.55 0.82 -13.27
CA ARG A 122 -14.90 0.73 -13.84
C ARG A 122 -15.24 -0.70 -14.28
N GLU A 123 -14.31 -1.37 -14.94
CA GLU A 123 -14.53 -2.74 -15.43
C GLU A 123 -14.69 -3.74 -14.28
N ILE A 124 -13.92 -3.59 -13.20
CA ILE A 124 -14.08 -4.42 -11.99
C ILE A 124 -15.40 -4.17 -11.31
N GLN A 125 -15.79 -2.91 -11.10
CA GLN A 125 -17.07 -2.56 -10.48
C GLN A 125 -18.25 -3.14 -11.28
N ALA A 126 -18.16 -3.15 -12.62
CA ALA A 126 -19.18 -3.73 -13.49
C ALA A 126 -19.21 -5.27 -13.47
N SER A 127 -18.09 -5.92 -13.11
CA SER A 127 -17.92 -7.38 -13.19
C SER A 127 -17.98 -8.08 -11.82
N LEU A 128 -17.90 -7.33 -10.72
CA LEU A 128 -17.75 -7.86 -9.35
C LEU A 128 -18.87 -8.82 -8.93
N SER A 129 -20.10 -8.61 -9.43
CA SER A 129 -21.26 -9.45 -9.12
C SER A 129 -21.37 -10.72 -9.98
N LYS A 130 -20.50 -10.89 -11.00
CA LYS A 130 -20.66 -11.91 -12.04
C LYS A 130 -19.55 -12.96 -12.10
N THR A 131 -18.45 -12.79 -11.37
CA THR A 131 -17.24 -13.59 -11.60
C THR A 131 -16.64 -14.21 -10.33
N ASP A 132 -16.46 -15.53 -10.32
CA ASP A 132 -15.62 -16.29 -9.37
C ASP A 132 -14.10 -16.08 -9.63
N GLN A 133 -13.71 -14.93 -10.22
CA GLN A 133 -12.34 -14.62 -10.62
C GLN A 133 -11.54 -13.95 -9.48
N TYR A 134 -11.52 -14.59 -8.30
CA TYR A 134 -10.93 -14.01 -7.09
C TYR A 134 -9.44 -13.68 -7.22
N ASP A 135 -8.68 -14.51 -7.93
CA ASP A 135 -7.26 -14.26 -8.23
C ASP A 135 -7.07 -12.93 -8.97
N HIS A 136 -7.92 -12.65 -9.97
CA HIS A 136 -7.87 -11.41 -10.73
C HIS A 136 -8.25 -10.20 -9.87
N ILE A 137 -9.27 -10.34 -9.02
CA ILE A 137 -9.72 -9.27 -8.12
C ILE A 137 -8.63 -8.91 -7.12
N LEU A 138 -8.01 -9.91 -6.48
CA LEU A 138 -6.95 -9.68 -5.49
C LEU A 138 -5.66 -9.17 -6.13
N ALA A 139 -5.26 -9.73 -7.27
CA ALA A 139 -4.12 -9.24 -8.03
C ALA A 139 -4.33 -7.77 -8.44
N ASN A 140 -5.54 -7.43 -8.88
CA ASN A 140 -5.89 -6.07 -9.24
C ASN A 140 -5.84 -5.12 -8.04
N ALA A 141 -6.46 -5.51 -6.92
CA ALA A 141 -6.45 -4.71 -5.70
C ALA A 141 -5.02 -4.47 -5.18
N ALA A 142 -4.13 -5.48 -5.32
CA ALA A 142 -2.71 -5.33 -5.00
C ALA A 142 -2.01 -4.33 -5.94
N MET A 143 -2.24 -4.41 -7.25
CA MET A 143 -1.70 -3.45 -8.22
C MET A 143 -2.21 -2.03 -7.95
N MET A 144 -3.50 -1.89 -7.64
CA MET A 144 -4.11 -0.60 -7.26
C MET A 144 -3.48 -0.01 -6.00
N GLY A 145 -3.16 -0.83 -5.01
CA GLY A 145 -2.51 -0.36 -3.79
C GLY A 145 -1.11 0.22 -4.05
N MET A 146 -0.29 -0.50 -4.84
CA MET A 146 1.03 -0.01 -5.23
C MET A 146 0.95 1.22 -6.13
N TYR A 147 0.02 1.22 -7.09
CA TYR A 147 -0.28 2.39 -7.93
C TYR A 147 -0.69 3.61 -7.09
N GLY A 148 -1.57 3.44 -6.11
CA GLY A 148 -2.07 4.54 -5.28
C GLY A 148 -0.97 5.29 -4.56
N SER A 149 -0.05 4.56 -3.91
CA SER A 149 1.08 5.18 -3.21
C SER A 149 2.09 5.78 -4.19
N SER A 150 2.44 5.04 -5.26
CA SER A 150 3.40 5.51 -6.26
C SER A 150 2.93 6.78 -6.97
N SER A 151 1.67 6.79 -7.45
CA SER A 151 1.09 7.95 -8.14
C SER A 151 1.02 9.17 -7.22
N HIS A 152 0.77 8.96 -5.93
CA HIS A 152 0.80 10.04 -4.94
C HIS A 152 2.22 10.61 -4.77
N CYS A 153 3.27 9.78 -4.75
CA CYS A 153 4.66 10.25 -4.76
C CYS A 153 4.97 11.11 -6.00
N ILE A 154 4.51 10.71 -7.19
CA ILE A 154 4.67 11.51 -8.42
C ILE A 154 3.96 12.87 -8.29
N ARG A 155 2.75 12.89 -7.74
CA ARG A 155 1.98 14.11 -7.52
C ARG A 155 2.67 15.06 -6.54
N ILE A 156 3.29 14.52 -5.48
CA ILE A 156 4.08 15.30 -4.52
C ILE A 156 5.22 15.99 -5.25
N TRP A 157 6.01 15.23 -6.03
CA TRP A 157 7.09 15.79 -6.83
C TRP A 157 6.59 16.86 -7.81
N LEU A 158 5.44 16.64 -8.46
CA LEU A 158 4.84 17.61 -9.36
C LEU A 158 4.42 18.91 -8.63
N ALA A 159 3.95 18.79 -7.39
CA ALA A 159 3.55 19.93 -6.56
C ALA A 159 4.75 20.74 -6.07
N GLU A 160 5.81 20.07 -5.61
CA GLU A 160 7.04 20.70 -5.13
C GLU A 160 7.82 21.39 -6.25
N THR A 161 7.74 20.89 -7.48
CA THR A 161 8.43 21.44 -8.66
C THR A 161 7.57 22.36 -9.52
N ALA A 162 6.33 22.64 -9.10
CA ALA A 162 5.43 23.53 -9.84
C ALA A 162 5.90 24.99 -9.78
N SER A 163 5.80 25.69 -10.90
CA SER A 163 5.96 27.14 -10.93
C SER A 163 4.65 27.84 -10.53
N SER A 164 4.71 29.10 -10.09
CA SER A 164 3.52 29.88 -9.70
C SER A 164 2.48 30.02 -10.82
N ASP A 165 2.89 29.87 -12.09
CA ASP A 165 2.04 30.03 -13.28
C ASP A 165 1.50 28.68 -13.85
N ASP A 166 1.73 27.55 -13.18
CA ASP A 166 1.27 26.24 -13.66
C ASP A 166 -0.26 26.07 -13.53
N LEU A 167 -1.00 26.27 -14.61
CA LEU A 167 -2.45 26.00 -14.70
C LEU A 167 -2.83 24.55 -14.34
N GLU A 168 -1.92 23.60 -14.58
CA GLU A 168 -2.13 22.17 -14.26
C GLU A 168 -1.86 21.83 -12.77
N ARG A 169 -1.44 22.81 -11.95
CA ARG A 169 -1.14 22.63 -10.53
C ARG A 169 -2.31 21.99 -9.80
N ASN A 170 -3.52 22.53 -9.97
CA ASN A 170 -4.72 22.04 -9.29
C ASN A 170 -5.16 20.65 -9.77
N ARG A 171 -4.86 20.27 -11.02
CA ARG A 171 -5.29 18.99 -11.60
C ARG A 171 -4.54 17.81 -11.02
N PHE A 172 -3.25 18.00 -10.72
CA PHE A 172 -2.38 16.94 -10.22
C PHE A 172 -2.02 17.10 -8.74
N MET A 173 -2.69 17.98 -8.00
CA MET A 173 -2.49 18.08 -6.55
C MET A 173 -2.60 16.72 -5.88
N PRO A 174 -1.67 16.37 -4.96
CA PRO A 174 -1.76 15.15 -4.19
C PRO A 174 -3.04 15.15 -3.36
N LYS A 175 -3.97 14.25 -3.69
CA LYS A 175 -5.18 14.02 -2.88
C LYS A 175 -4.87 12.95 -1.85
N SER A 176 -4.80 13.35 -0.60
CA SER A 176 -4.39 12.50 0.54
C SER A 176 -5.38 11.35 0.79
N ARG A 177 -6.68 11.59 0.60
CA ARG A 177 -7.73 10.57 0.74
C ARG A 177 -7.58 9.40 -0.24
N GLN A 178 -7.13 9.67 -1.46
CA GLN A 178 -7.17 8.69 -2.54
C GLN A 178 -6.13 7.58 -2.34
N TRP A 179 -4.91 7.91 -1.88
CA TRP A 179 -3.86 6.91 -1.75
C TRP A 179 -4.09 5.97 -0.56
N ILE A 180 -4.60 6.46 0.57
CA ILE A 180 -4.94 5.64 1.75
C ILE A 180 -5.98 4.59 1.37
N SER A 181 -7.05 5.01 0.68
CA SER A 181 -8.13 4.13 0.23
C SER A 181 -7.63 3.07 -0.75
N LEU A 182 -6.85 3.49 -1.77
CA LEU A 182 -6.27 2.57 -2.74
C LEU A 182 -5.31 1.57 -2.10
N PHE A 183 -4.44 2.04 -1.20
CA PHE A 183 -3.51 1.17 -0.48
C PHE A 183 -4.28 0.15 0.37
N ARG A 184 -5.37 0.56 1.03
CA ARG A 184 -6.19 -0.34 1.84
C ARG A 184 -7.05 -1.32 1.03
N ALA A 185 -7.29 -1.07 -0.26
CA ALA A 185 -8.22 -1.83 -1.10
C ALA A 185 -7.98 -3.34 -1.07
N VAL A 186 -6.71 -3.79 -1.16
CA VAL A 186 -6.36 -5.22 -1.14
C VAL A 186 -6.76 -5.90 0.16
N ARG A 187 -6.67 -5.20 1.30
CA ARG A 187 -7.11 -5.75 2.58
C ARG A 187 -8.62 -5.85 2.67
N VAL A 188 -9.34 -4.85 2.18
CA VAL A 188 -10.81 -4.87 2.15
C VAL A 188 -11.29 -6.03 1.26
N ALA A 189 -10.69 -6.20 0.09
CA ALA A 189 -10.99 -7.31 -0.81
C ALA A 189 -10.70 -8.67 -0.15
N TYR A 190 -9.51 -8.85 0.43
CA TYR A 190 -9.10 -10.11 1.02
C TYR A 190 -9.93 -10.49 2.26
N THR A 191 -10.19 -9.54 3.16
CA THR A 191 -11.03 -9.77 4.34
C THR A 191 -12.50 -9.95 3.99
N GLY A 192 -13.01 -9.29 2.96
CA GLY A 192 -14.36 -9.52 2.43
C GLY A 192 -14.58 -10.96 1.97
N LEU A 193 -13.58 -11.55 1.31
CA LEU A 193 -13.62 -12.96 0.89
C LEU A 193 -13.57 -13.94 2.07
N MET A 194 -12.88 -13.58 3.15
CA MET A 194 -12.85 -14.36 4.39
C MET A 194 -14.19 -14.30 5.16
N ASN A 195 -14.83 -13.13 5.17
CA ASN A 195 -16.01 -12.86 6.01
C ASN A 195 -17.35 -13.22 5.35
N ASN A 196 -17.38 -13.66 4.08
CA ASN A 196 -18.60 -14.10 3.39
C ASN A 196 -19.19 -15.44 3.92
N ARG A 197 -18.82 -15.82 5.15
CA ARG A 197 -19.31 -16.97 5.91
C ARG A 197 -20.78 -16.82 6.34
N PHE A 198 -21.24 -15.58 6.56
CA PHE A 198 -22.53 -15.32 7.22
C PHE A 198 -23.74 -15.09 6.30
N GLN A 199 -23.55 -15.03 4.97
CA GLN A 199 -24.69 -14.96 4.03
C GLN A 199 -25.00 -16.29 3.35
N ALA A 200 -24.08 -17.27 3.40
CA ALA A 200 -24.29 -18.57 2.77
C ALA A 200 -24.98 -19.60 3.69
N GLU A 201 -25.08 -19.35 5.00
CA GLU A 201 -25.70 -20.27 5.97
C GLU A 201 -27.23 -20.16 6.04
N ASP A 202 -27.86 -19.17 5.40
CA ASP A 202 -29.34 -19.02 5.35
C ASP A 202 -30.03 -19.77 4.19
N MET A 203 -29.28 -20.57 3.42
CA MET A 203 -29.80 -21.31 2.25
C MET A 203 -29.41 -22.81 2.24
N ALA A 204 -29.29 -23.45 3.41
CA ALA A 204 -29.01 -24.88 3.49
C ALA A 204 -29.80 -25.65 4.58
N HIS A 205 -31.02 -25.20 4.89
CA HIS A 205 -32.00 -26.02 5.63
C HIS A 205 -32.72 -27.08 4.77
N LEU A 206 -32.26 -27.35 3.55
CA LEU A 206 -32.84 -28.39 2.68
C LEU A 206 -31.75 -29.17 1.92
N ALA A 207 -31.16 -30.17 2.58
CA ALA A 207 -30.82 -31.46 1.98
C ALA A 207 -30.16 -32.40 3.01
N LEU A 208 -31.01 -33.02 3.83
CA LEU A 208 -30.71 -34.30 4.46
C LEU A 208 -30.52 -35.37 3.38
N ALA A 209 -29.30 -35.88 3.20
CA ALA A 209 -29.07 -37.25 2.74
C ALA A 209 -27.66 -37.73 3.12
N THR A 210 -27.63 -38.64 4.09
CA THR A 210 -26.53 -39.45 4.60
C THR A 210 -25.91 -40.33 3.50
N SER A 211 -24.57 -40.42 3.36
CA SER A 211 -23.69 -41.58 3.74
C SER A 211 -22.70 -41.94 2.58
N PRO A 212 -21.68 -42.84 2.70
CA PRO A 212 -20.42 -42.69 3.47
C PRO A 212 -19.11 -43.17 2.73
N ILE A 213 -17.93 -42.99 3.37
CA ILE A 213 -16.58 -43.63 3.13
C ILE A 213 -15.81 -43.10 1.90
N GLY A 214 -14.49 -42.79 1.91
CA GLY A 214 -13.38 -42.95 2.87
C GLY A 214 -12.14 -42.12 2.45
N PRO A 215 -11.00 -42.21 3.15
CA PRO A 215 -9.86 -41.31 2.94
C PRO A 215 -9.06 -41.72 1.70
N VAL A 216 -8.95 -40.83 0.71
CA VAL A 216 -8.02 -41.00 -0.42
C VAL A 216 -6.75 -40.21 -0.13
N ALA A 217 -5.64 -40.93 -0.27
CA ALA A 217 -4.27 -40.56 0.04
C ALA A 217 -3.88 -39.15 -0.44
N GLY A 218 -3.16 -38.43 0.44
CA GLY A 218 -2.50 -37.17 0.10
C GLY A 218 -1.51 -37.36 -1.03
N CYS A 219 -1.74 -36.65 -2.13
CA CYS A 219 -0.69 -36.37 -3.09
C CYS A 219 0.00 -35.08 -2.65
N ASP A 220 1.14 -35.23 -1.98
CA ASP A 220 2.07 -34.14 -1.70
C ASP A 220 2.65 -33.62 -3.02
N PHE A 221 2.00 -32.62 -3.61
CA PHE A 221 2.64 -31.80 -4.64
C PHE A 221 3.35 -30.63 -3.96
N GLN A 222 4.51 -30.92 -3.36
CA GLN A 222 5.50 -29.91 -3.01
C GLN A 222 6.21 -29.48 -4.30
N MET A 223 5.64 -28.51 -4.99
CA MET A 223 6.25 -27.91 -6.18
C MET A 223 7.42 -27.01 -5.75
N HIS A 224 8.57 -27.62 -5.51
CA HIS A 224 9.86 -26.92 -5.49
C HIS A 224 10.18 -26.51 -6.93
N CYS A 225 9.81 -25.28 -7.29
CA CYS A 225 10.36 -24.65 -8.48
C CYS A 225 11.75 -24.13 -8.13
N GLU A 226 12.78 -24.98 -8.32
CA GLU A 226 14.17 -24.56 -8.39
C GLU A 226 14.35 -23.77 -9.71
N CYS A 227 13.99 -22.50 -9.68
CA CYS A 227 14.53 -21.55 -10.63
C CYS A 227 15.83 -21.02 -10.01
N GLU A 228 16.99 -21.40 -10.55
CA GLU A 228 18.28 -20.79 -10.22
C GLU A 228 18.22 -19.30 -10.59
N VAL A 229 17.68 -18.49 -9.69
CA VAL A 229 17.74 -17.04 -9.75
C VAL A 229 18.93 -16.64 -8.91
N VAL A 230 19.93 -16.04 -9.56
CA VAL A 230 21.13 -15.51 -8.92
C VAL A 230 20.71 -14.55 -7.81
N SER A 231 20.77 -15.02 -6.56
CA SER A 231 20.55 -14.20 -5.37
C SER A 231 21.74 -13.27 -5.19
N ARG A 232 21.70 -12.12 -5.86
CA ARG A 232 22.53 -10.99 -5.45
C ARG A 232 21.92 -10.43 -4.18
N VAL A 233 22.37 -10.97 -3.06
CA VAL A 233 22.16 -10.46 -1.71
C VAL A 233 22.68 -9.02 -1.63
N ASP A 234 21.82 -8.08 -1.97
CA ASP A 234 21.77 -6.76 -1.33
C ASP A 234 20.46 -6.76 -0.55
N GLN A 235 20.45 -7.46 0.59
CA GLN A 235 19.35 -7.38 1.55
C GLN A 235 19.07 -5.90 1.80
N GLN A 236 17.83 -5.49 1.58
CA GLN A 236 17.43 -4.11 1.81
C GLN A 236 17.81 -3.69 3.22
N LYS A 237 18.71 -2.71 3.26
CA LYS A 237 19.09 -1.89 4.39
C LYS A 237 17.85 -1.44 5.18
N GLY A 238 17.77 -1.85 6.45
CA GLY A 238 16.60 -1.66 7.31
C GLY A 238 16.31 -0.18 7.60
N PRO A 239 15.30 0.14 8.45
CA PRO A 239 14.99 1.53 8.79
C PRO A 239 16.19 2.20 9.50
N GLN A 240 17.08 1.38 10.08
CA GLN A 240 18.34 1.76 10.73
C GLN A 240 19.30 2.55 9.84
N ASP A 241 19.23 2.37 8.52
CA ASP A 241 20.06 3.11 7.56
C ASP A 241 19.51 4.50 7.22
N HIS A 242 18.39 4.90 7.82
CA HIS A 242 17.80 6.22 7.65
C HIS A 242 18.44 7.23 8.61
N ALA A 243 18.77 8.43 8.13
CA ALA A 243 19.43 9.47 8.93
C ALA A 243 18.61 9.88 10.16
N LEU A 244 17.28 9.79 10.08
CA LEU A 244 16.38 10.11 11.19
C LEU A 244 16.25 8.99 12.22
N TYR A 245 16.66 7.76 11.90
CA TYR A 245 16.41 6.60 12.75
C TYR A 245 16.95 6.76 14.19
N PRO A 246 18.20 7.21 14.43
CA PRO A 246 18.73 7.32 15.79
C PRO A 246 17.94 8.32 16.65
N ILE A 247 17.52 9.43 16.05
CA ILE A 247 16.76 10.49 16.73
C ILE A 247 15.35 9.99 17.04
N MET A 248 14.69 9.35 16.07
CA MET A 248 13.37 8.75 16.28
C MET A 248 13.42 7.67 17.35
N ALA A 249 14.39 6.76 17.31
CA ALA A 249 14.57 5.70 18.29
C ALA A 249 14.71 6.26 19.73
N ALA A 250 15.43 7.38 19.88
CA ALA A 250 15.61 8.03 21.18
C ALA A 250 14.39 8.82 21.68
N THR A 251 13.50 9.27 20.78
CA THR A 251 12.44 10.23 21.12
C THR A 251 11.02 9.66 21.00
N VAL A 252 10.83 8.55 20.29
CA VAL A 252 9.51 7.98 20.01
C VAL A 252 8.82 7.43 21.26
N ALA A 253 9.55 6.82 22.18
CA ALA A 253 8.98 6.28 23.41
C ALA A 253 8.40 7.39 24.32
N PRO A 254 9.16 8.46 24.66
CA PRO A 254 8.61 9.62 25.35
C PRO A 254 7.43 10.27 24.60
N ALA A 255 7.50 10.38 23.27
CA ALA A 255 6.41 10.94 22.46
C ALA A 255 5.12 10.11 22.55
N LEU A 256 5.23 8.78 22.46
CA LEU A 256 4.10 7.85 22.61
C LEU A 256 3.48 7.85 24.01
N GLU A 257 4.31 7.95 25.05
CA GLU A 257 3.83 8.08 26.42
C GLU A 257 3.04 9.37 26.62
N ARG A 258 3.52 10.46 26.04
CA ARG A 258 2.86 11.76 26.07
C ARG A 258 1.55 11.73 25.30
N LEU A 259 1.54 11.21 24.07
CA LEU A 259 0.33 11.00 23.27
C LEU A 259 -0.71 10.22 24.08
N GLY A 260 -0.33 9.07 24.65
CA GLY A 260 -1.25 8.27 25.45
C GLY A 260 -1.73 8.97 26.73
N ARG A 261 -0.90 9.79 27.37
CA ARG A 261 -1.29 10.59 28.55
C ARG A 261 -2.32 11.65 28.17
N MET A 262 -2.08 12.39 27.08
CA MET A 262 -2.98 13.41 26.56
C MET A 262 -4.34 12.80 26.19
N THR A 263 -4.35 11.67 25.47
CA THR A 263 -5.59 10.94 25.14
C THR A 263 -6.39 10.58 26.40
N ARG A 264 -5.74 10.03 27.44
CA ARG A 264 -6.43 9.68 28.70
C ARG A 264 -6.96 10.90 29.44
N GLN A 265 -6.23 12.01 29.43
CA GLN A 265 -6.67 13.25 30.09
C GLN A 265 -7.90 13.83 29.40
N MET A 266 -7.95 13.79 28.07
CA MET A 266 -9.08 14.33 27.31
C MET A 266 -10.35 13.52 27.48
N ILE A 267 -10.24 12.19 27.45
CA ILE A 267 -11.37 11.30 27.72
C ILE A 267 -11.94 11.58 29.13
N LYS A 268 -11.06 11.82 30.12
CA LYS A 268 -11.49 12.16 31.48
C LYS A 268 -12.17 13.53 31.56
N ASN A 269 -11.67 14.52 30.84
CA ASN A 269 -12.22 15.87 30.84
C ASN A 269 -13.60 15.93 30.14
N GLU A 270 -13.76 15.23 29.01
CA GLU A 270 -15.05 15.14 28.31
C GLU A 270 -16.10 14.38 29.14
N MET A 271 -15.70 13.30 29.81
CA MET A 271 -16.60 12.54 30.69
C MET A 271 -16.95 13.30 31.99
N GLY A 272 -16.09 14.20 32.45
CA GLY A 272 -16.29 15.01 33.65
C GLY A 272 -17.23 16.22 33.45
N ASP A 273 -17.44 16.64 32.20
CA ASP A 273 -18.29 17.80 31.84
C ASP A 273 -19.75 17.39 31.54
N CYS A 274 -20.07 16.08 31.56
CA CYS A 274 -21.44 15.55 31.45
C CYS A 274 -22.25 15.66 32.76
N GLY A 275 -22.04 16.73 33.53
CA GLY A 275 -22.93 17.14 34.60
C GLY A 275 -23.94 18.15 34.07
N ASP A 276 -25.16 17.69 33.80
CA ASP A 276 -26.37 18.52 33.68
C ASP A 276 -26.65 19.20 32.31
N GLN A 277 -26.99 18.41 31.28
CA GLN A 277 -28.17 18.65 30.40
C GLN A 277 -28.30 17.57 29.31
N GLY A 278 -29.52 17.06 29.15
CA GLY A 278 -29.81 15.84 28.40
C GLY A 278 -29.73 15.94 26.87
N SER A 279 -28.86 15.13 26.29
CA SER A 279 -29.12 14.26 25.13
C SER A 279 -27.86 13.43 24.87
N PRO A 280 -27.90 12.08 24.77
CA PRO A 280 -26.70 11.31 24.50
C PRO A 280 -26.31 11.53 23.03
N VAL A 281 -25.20 12.22 22.79
CA VAL A 281 -24.55 12.24 21.48
C VAL A 281 -23.95 10.84 21.27
N ILE A 282 -24.74 9.93 20.73
CA ILE A 282 -24.42 8.50 20.49
C ILE A 282 -23.19 8.30 19.56
N HIS A 283 -22.64 9.37 18.98
CA HIS A 283 -21.50 9.33 18.07
C HIS A 283 -20.11 9.48 18.73
N SER A 284 -19.99 9.89 20.01
CA SER A 284 -18.67 10.17 20.63
C SER A 284 -17.89 8.88 21.00
N ASP A 285 -18.53 7.92 21.66
CA ASP A 285 -17.79 6.80 22.28
C ASP A 285 -17.16 5.85 21.23
N SER A 286 -17.91 5.44 20.21
CA SER A 286 -17.37 4.49 19.22
C SER A 286 -16.22 5.05 18.38
N ASP A 287 -16.18 6.35 18.14
CA ASP A 287 -15.14 7.01 17.35
C ASP A 287 -13.87 7.20 18.18
N VAL A 288 -14.02 7.53 19.47
CA VAL A 288 -12.91 7.54 20.43
C VAL A 288 -12.35 6.13 20.62
N GLN A 289 -13.18 5.09 20.74
CA GLN A 289 -12.69 3.70 20.80
C GLN A 289 -11.91 3.30 19.54
N ALA A 290 -12.35 3.75 18.36
CA ALA A 290 -11.61 3.52 17.12
C ALA A 290 -10.22 4.19 17.14
N CYS A 291 -10.12 5.40 17.70
CA CYS A 291 -8.84 6.09 17.91
C CYS A 291 -7.95 5.35 18.92
N LEU A 292 -8.50 4.84 20.03
CA LEU A 292 -7.74 4.06 21.01
C LEU A 292 -7.19 2.76 20.39
N ALA A 293 -7.99 2.06 19.59
CA ALA A 293 -7.55 0.87 18.87
C ALA A 293 -6.43 1.20 17.85
N ALA A 294 -6.53 2.35 17.16
CA ALA A 294 -5.47 2.82 16.27
C ALA A 294 -4.19 3.20 17.03
N LEU A 295 -4.30 3.84 18.19
CA LEU A 295 -3.16 4.17 19.05
C LEU A 295 -2.42 2.92 19.53
N GLU A 296 -3.16 1.89 19.95
CA GLU A 296 -2.57 0.62 20.39
C GLU A 296 -1.89 -0.11 19.22
N LEU A 297 -2.51 -0.12 18.04
CA LEU A 297 -1.88 -0.62 16.82
C LEU A 297 -0.58 0.13 16.51
N PHE A 298 -0.57 1.46 16.62
CA PHE A 298 0.62 2.28 16.37
C PHE A 298 1.75 1.99 17.38
N ARG A 299 1.43 1.78 18.65
CA ARG A 299 2.39 1.35 19.68
C ARG A 299 3.06 0.03 19.34
N ASN A 300 2.29 -0.94 18.87
CA ASN A 300 2.80 -2.24 18.44
C ASN A 300 3.75 -2.11 17.24
N ILE A 301 3.35 -1.34 16.22
CA ILE A 301 4.18 -1.06 15.04
C ILE A 301 5.48 -0.35 15.43
N THR A 302 5.40 0.63 16.32
CA THR A 302 6.59 1.36 16.79
C THR A 302 7.55 0.43 17.52
N SER A 303 7.01 -0.43 18.39
CA SER A 303 7.81 -1.42 19.11
C SER A 303 8.55 -2.30 18.11
N GLU A 304 7.84 -2.84 17.11
CA GLU A 304 8.44 -3.66 16.04
C GLU A 304 9.50 -2.90 15.20
N THR A 305 9.27 -1.60 14.95
CA THR A 305 10.18 -0.75 14.16
C THR A 305 11.54 -0.53 14.82
N PHE A 306 11.55 -0.40 16.14
CA PHE A 306 12.74 -0.08 16.93
C PHE A 306 13.24 -1.24 17.80
N LEU A 307 12.76 -2.47 17.55
CA LEU A 307 13.28 -3.68 18.19
C LEU A 307 14.77 -3.85 17.86
N ASP A 308 15.53 -4.29 18.87
CA ASP A 308 16.95 -4.56 18.70
C ASP A 308 17.15 -5.83 17.85
N ASN A 309 17.88 -5.70 16.73
CA ASN A 309 18.05 -6.76 15.71
C ASN A 309 18.73 -8.02 16.26
N SER A 310 19.33 -7.95 17.44
CA SER A 310 19.94 -9.08 18.16
C SER A 310 18.94 -10.20 18.47
N PHE A 311 17.64 -9.90 18.59
CA PHE A 311 16.59 -10.88 18.88
C PHE A 311 15.80 -11.37 17.65
N MET A 312 15.78 -10.61 16.56
CA MET A 312 15.04 -10.95 15.32
C MET A 312 15.65 -12.13 14.55
N SER A 313 16.93 -12.44 14.79
CA SER A 313 17.62 -13.58 14.16
C SER A 313 17.22 -14.95 14.73
N LYS A 314 16.49 -14.99 15.86
CA LYS A 314 16.26 -16.24 16.63
C LYS A 314 14.81 -16.68 16.77
N THR A 315 13.84 -16.07 16.09
CA THR A 315 12.44 -16.53 16.16
C THR A 315 12.11 -17.46 14.97
N PRO A 316 12.04 -18.79 15.15
CA PRO A 316 11.50 -19.70 14.16
C PRO A 316 9.97 -19.59 14.21
N GLY A 317 9.41 -18.54 13.60
CA GLY A 317 7.96 -18.29 13.56
C GLY A 317 7.31 -18.51 12.20
N HIS A 318 8.09 -18.73 11.14
CA HIS A 318 7.62 -18.67 9.75
C HIS A 318 6.82 -19.88 9.26
N SER A 319 6.67 -20.93 10.07
CA SER A 319 6.10 -22.20 9.59
C SER A 319 4.60 -22.36 9.86
N HIS A 320 4.07 -21.95 11.02
CA HIS A 320 2.72 -22.43 11.42
C HIS A 320 1.58 -21.69 10.71
N LEU A 321 1.54 -20.35 10.74
CA LEU A 321 0.46 -19.57 10.10
C LEU A 321 0.50 -19.60 8.56
N ALA A 322 1.71 -19.66 7.98
CA ALA A 322 1.88 -19.80 6.54
C ALA A 322 1.44 -21.20 6.06
N SER A 323 1.71 -22.24 6.85
CA SER A 323 1.27 -23.62 6.59
C SER A 323 -0.23 -23.80 6.83
N GLU A 324 -0.82 -23.19 7.86
CA GLU A 324 -2.27 -23.24 8.12
C GLU A 324 -3.11 -22.62 6.99
N LEU A 325 -2.60 -21.54 6.36
CA LEU A 325 -3.24 -20.93 5.19
C LEU A 325 -3.26 -21.86 3.96
N ASP A 326 -2.35 -22.83 3.89
CA ASP A 326 -2.26 -23.81 2.80
C ASP A 326 -3.01 -25.11 3.11
N VAL A 327 -3.13 -25.50 4.38
CA VAL A 327 -3.68 -26.80 4.80
C VAL A 327 -5.20 -26.78 5.01
N ASN A 328 -5.82 -25.63 5.32
CA ASN A 328 -7.29 -25.54 5.49
C ASN A 328 -7.85 -24.17 5.03
N PRO A 329 -8.01 -23.92 3.72
CA PRO A 329 -8.66 -22.71 3.26
C PRO A 329 -10.17 -22.77 3.55
N VAL A 330 -10.62 -22.02 4.55
CA VAL A 330 -12.05 -21.85 4.87
C VAL A 330 -12.67 -20.84 3.88
N CYS A 331 -13.94 -21.01 3.51
CA CYS A 331 -14.75 -20.08 2.67
C CYS A 331 -14.35 -19.98 1.18
N GLN A 332 -14.81 -18.92 0.50
CA GLN A 332 -14.52 -18.58 -0.91
C GLN A 332 -13.01 -18.43 -1.18
N VAL A 333 -12.20 -18.30 -0.13
CA VAL A 333 -10.75 -18.21 -0.20
C VAL A 333 -10.08 -19.52 -0.65
N SER A 334 -10.77 -20.65 -0.54
CA SER A 334 -10.37 -21.92 -1.17
C SER A 334 -10.33 -21.86 -2.70
N LYS A 335 -11.10 -20.95 -3.32
CA LYS A 335 -11.11 -20.73 -4.77
C LYS A 335 -9.94 -19.86 -5.27
N ILE A 336 -9.17 -19.27 -4.35
CA ILE A 336 -7.99 -18.46 -4.65
C ILE A 336 -6.77 -19.39 -4.73
N SER A 337 -5.89 -19.17 -5.71
CA SER A 337 -4.64 -19.91 -5.80
C SER A 337 -3.75 -19.71 -4.56
N PRO A 338 -3.03 -20.75 -4.09
CA PRO A 338 -2.24 -20.66 -2.86
C PRO A 338 -1.21 -19.52 -2.85
N TRP A 339 -0.53 -19.29 -3.97
CA TRP A 339 0.46 -18.22 -4.09
C TRP A 339 -0.19 -16.83 -3.94
N MET A 340 -1.38 -16.62 -4.54
CA MET A 340 -2.09 -15.34 -4.47
C MET A 340 -2.66 -15.10 -3.07
N ARG A 341 -3.10 -16.15 -2.39
CA ARG A 341 -3.54 -16.11 -0.99
C ARG A 341 -2.38 -15.71 -0.07
N ARG A 342 -1.23 -16.38 -0.21
CA ARG A 342 -0.03 -16.10 0.58
C ARG A 342 0.49 -14.68 0.34
N TYR A 343 0.54 -14.26 -0.93
CA TYR A 343 0.93 -12.90 -1.29
C TYR A 343 -0.03 -11.86 -0.69
N SER A 344 -1.35 -12.03 -0.85
CA SER A 344 -2.37 -11.13 -0.29
C SER A 344 -2.24 -11.02 1.24
N ALA A 345 -2.10 -12.15 1.93
CA ALA A 345 -1.96 -12.18 3.38
C ALA A 345 -0.67 -11.46 3.85
N ARG A 346 0.42 -11.54 3.09
CA ARG A 346 1.69 -10.88 3.41
C ARG A 346 1.66 -9.38 3.13
N ILE A 347 1.15 -8.92 1.99
CA ILE A 347 1.07 -7.48 1.69
C ILE A 347 0.05 -6.76 2.57
N THR A 348 -1.02 -7.45 3.00
CA THR A 348 -2.02 -6.91 3.95
C THR A 348 -1.59 -7.00 5.43
N SER A 349 -0.38 -7.50 5.68
CA SER A 349 0.19 -7.71 7.02
C SER A 349 -0.64 -8.60 7.95
N ILE A 350 -1.43 -9.51 7.37
CA ILE A 350 -2.09 -10.60 8.11
C ILE A 350 -1.03 -11.60 8.56
N ILE A 351 -0.09 -11.93 7.66
CA ILE A 351 1.13 -12.64 8.01
C ILE A 351 2.22 -11.61 8.31
N PRO A 352 2.92 -11.71 9.47
CA PRO A 352 4.03 -10.83 9.79
C PRO A 352 5.13 -10.85 8.72
N SER A 353 5.77 -9.70 8.50
CA SER A 353 6.88 -9.58 7.55
C SER A 353 8.04 -8.86 8.20
N ARG A 354 9.26 -9.31 7.90
CA ARG A 354 10.49 -8.67 8.36
C ARG A 354 10.80 -7.35 7.65
N LEU A 355 10.02 -7.00 6.63
CA LEU A 355 10.28 -5.85 5.79
C LEU A 355 9.74 -4.56 6.43
N PRO A 356 10.58 -3.55 6.65
CA PRO A 356 10.22 -2.32 7.37
C PRO A 356 9.00 -1.60 6.80
N ARG A 357 8.97 -1.47 5.47
CA ARG A 357 7.83 -0.89 4.77
C ARG A 357 6.53 -1.63 5.04
N ARG A 358 6.55 -2.95 5.22
CA ARG A 358 5.33 -3.73 5.43
C ARG A 358 4.77 -3.52 6.82
N PHE A 359 5.58 -3.61 7.88
CA PHE A 359 5.06 -3.40 9.22
C PHE A 359 4.72 -1.92 9.51
N ILE A 360 5.46 -0.95 8.97
CA ILE A 360 5.12 0.47 9.10
C ILE A 360 3.81 0.78 8.37
N MET A 361 3.67 0.32 7.12
CA MET A 361 2.45 0.53 6.34
C MET A 361 1.28 -0.37 6.77
N ALA A 362 1.53 -1.38 7.62
CA ALA A 362 0.48 -2.21 8.22
C ALA A 362 -0.54 -1.38 9.00
N PHE A 363 -0.17 -0.17 9.44
CA PHE A 363 -1.09 0.76 10.09
C PHE A 363 -2.32 1.03 9.24
N VAL A 364 -2.15 1.44 7.98
CA VAL A 364 -3.26 1.75 7.05
C VAL A 364 -4.15 0.53 6.80
N HIS A 365 -3.53 -0.65 6.74
CA HIS A 365 -4.26 -1.89 6.59
C HIS A 365 -5.07 -2.24 7.86
N LYS A 366 -4.44 -2.23 9.03
CA LYS A 366 -4.99 -2.75 10.29
C LYS A 366 -5.85 -1.73 11.05
N ALA A 367 -5.71 -0.43 10.81
CA ALA A 367 -6.45 0.59 11.52
C ALA A 367 -7.97 0.44 11.32
N PRO A 368 -8.81 0.72 12.33
CA PRO A 368 -10.25 0.66 12.19
C PRO A 368 -10.77 1.56 11.05
N THR A 369 -11.81 1.13 10.33
CA THR A 369 -12.40 1.94 9.25
C THR A 369 -12.93 3.27 9.78
N LYS A 370 -13.57 3.27 10.95
CA LYS A 370 -14.04 4.49 11.63
C LYS A 370 -12.91 5.47 11.94
N TYR A 371 -11.73 4.96 12.32
CA TYR A 371 -10.57 5.81 12.55
C TYR A 371 -10.10 6.47 11.24
N LEU A 372 -9.98 5.69 10.15
CA LEU A 372 -9.56 6.26 8.88
C LEU A 372 -10.58 7.25 8.30
N SER A 373 -11.89 7.06 8.52
CA SER A 373 -12.88 8.06 8.09
C SER A 373 -12.69 9.39 8.81
N LEU A 374 -12.35 9.39 10.12
CA LEU A 374 -12.03 10.63 10.85
C LEU A 374 -10.80 11.33 10.28
N VAL A 375 -9.75 10.57 9.94
CA VAL A 375 -8.55 11.12 9.27
C VAL A 375 -8.93 11.70 7.92
N GLU A 376 -9.65 10.95 7.11
CA GLU A 376 -10.11 11.40 5.79
C GLU A 376 -10.95 12.68 5.91
N ASP A 377 -11.90 12.75 6.83
CA ASP A 377 -12.73 13.94 7.11
C ASP A 377 -11.88 15.18 7.38
N MET A 378 -10.87 15.06 8.22
CA MET A 378 -9.93 16.15 8.48
C MET A 378 -9.09 16.51 7.26
N MET A 379 -8.61 15.53 6.51
CA MET A 379 -7.82 15.78 5.30
C MET A 379 -8.62 16.52 4.21
N SER A 380 -9.93 16.28 4.07
CA SER A 380 -10.70 17.06 3.08
C SER A 380 -10.87 18.51 3.44
N LEU A 381 -10.92 18.85 4.73
CA LEU A 381 -10.98 20.26 5.14
C LEU A 381 -9.75 21.02 4.64
N MET A 382 -8.59 20.36 4.58
CA MET A 382 -7.35 20.93 4.04
C MET A 382 -7.44 21.17 2.53
N GLU A 383 -8.08 20.26 1.80
CA GLU A 383 -8.28 20.40 0.35
C GLU A 383 -9.24 21.57 0.01
N LEU A 384 -10.19 21.87 0.91
CA LEU A 384 -11.16 22.98 0.77
C LEU A 384 -10.61 24.34 1.23
N GLY A 385 -9.65 24.36 2.17
CA GLY A 385 -9.03 25.57 2.70
C GLY A 385 -7.97 26.23 1.82
N ALA A 386 -7.56 25.57 0.71
CA ALA A 386 -6.62 26.16 -0.24
C ALA A 386 -7.27 27.38 -0.95
N PRO A 387 -6.60 28.54 -1.02
CA PRO A 387 -7.16 29.74 -1.62
C PRO A 387 -7.37 29.52 -3.12
N GLY A 388 -8.60 29.19 -3.52
CA GLY A 388 -8.98 29.01 -4.92
C GLY A 388 -10.24 28.18 -5.21
N ALA A 389 -10.81 27.45 -4.25
CA ALA A 389 -11.97 26.60 -4.51
C ALA A 389 -13.31 27.32 -4.24
N TYR A 390 -13.74 28.17 -5.17
CA TYR A 390 -15.16 28.54 -5.26
C TYR A 390 -15.94 27.34 -5.81
N GLY A 391 -16.51 26.54 -4.91
CA GLY A 391 -17.38 25.43 -5.27
C GLY A 391 -18.08 24.88 -4.05
N THR A 392 -19.35 25.22 -3.89
CA THR A 392 -20.23 24.76 -2.81
C THR A 392 -20.37 23.24 -2.85
N THR A 393 -19.59 22.53 -2.05
CA THR A 393 -19.82 21.13 -1.70
C THR A 393 -20.04 21.03 -0.20
N VAL A 394 -21.21 20.54 0.17
CA VAL A 394 -21.68 20.38 1.55
C VAL A 394 -20.71 19.46 2.30
N CYS A 395 -19.95 20.01 3.25
CA CYS A 395 -19.19 19.25 4.23
C CYS A 395 -20.15 18.47 5.16
N PRO A 396 -19.79 17.25 5.61
CA PRO A 396 -20.52 16.56 6.67
C PRO A 396 -20.29 17.18 8.06
N LEU A 397 -19.17 17.89 8.23
CA LEU A 397 -19.00 18.82 9.34
C LEU A 397 -19.90 20.03 9.05
N GLY A 398 -20.71 20.42 10.02
CA GLY A 398 -21.54 21.62 9.96
C GLY A 398 -20.74 22.88 9.57
N PRO A 399 -21.38 24.06 9.50
CA PRO A 399 -20.79 25.27 8.92
C PRO A 399 -19.35 25.48 9.41
N VAL A 400 -18.45 25.87 8.49
CA VAL A 400 -16.98 26.06 8.49
C VAL A 400 -16.31 26.55 9.80
N ASN A 401 -17.09 26.90 10.81
CA ASN A 401 -16.70 27.40 12.13
C ASN A 401 -16.88 26.38 13.28
N SER A 402 -17.34 25.16 13.03
CA SER A 402 -17.45 24.13 14.08
C SER A 402 -16.09 23.52 14.41
N GLU A 403 -15.67 23.63 15.67
CA GLU A 403 -14.45 22.99 16.17
C GLU A 403 -14.53 21.46 15.97
N PRO A 404 -13.46 20.80 15.48
CA PRO A 404 -13.46 19.35 15.29
C PRO A 404 -13.62 18.62 16.61
N SER A 405 -14.42 17.54 16.61
CA SER A 405 -14.67 16.74 17.80
C SER A 405 -13.39 16.12 18.37
N LEU A 406 -13.42 15.67 19.64
CA LEU A 406 -12.27 15.02 20.27
C LEU A 406 -11.72 13.88 19.42
N ALA A 407 -12.59 13.04 18.86
CA ALA A 407 -12.19 11.91 18.02
C ALA A 407 -11.41 12.36 16.77
N HIS A 408 -11.81 13.46 16.11
CA HIS A 408 -11.07 14.01 14.97
C HIS A 408 -9.69 14.55 15.38
N GLN A 409 -9.61 15.23 16.53
CA GLN A 409 -8.35 15.73 17.07
C GLN A 409 -7.38 14.57 17.37
N LEU A 410 -7.87 13.53 18.07
CA LEU A 410 -7.09 12.32 18.36
C LEU A 410 -6.67 11.58 17.08
N ALA A 411 -7.56 11.48 16.10
CA ALA A 411 -7.28 10.81 14.84
C ALA A 411 -6.11 11.47 14.09
N VAL A 412 -6.14 12.79 13.97
CA VAL A 412 -5.05 13.55 13.31
C VAL A 412 -3.75 13.47 14.09
N ASP A 413 -3.79 13.52 15.43
CA ASP A 413 -2.56 13.45 16.23
C ASP A 413 -1.90 12.07 16.11
N ILE A 414 -2.65 10.98 16.21
CA ILE A 414 -2.15 9.61 15.99
C ILE A 414 -1.61 9.46 14.55
N PHE A 415 -2.35 9.95 13.56
CA PHE A 415 -1.93 9.89 12.16
C PHE A 415 -0.63 10.66 11.92
N SER A 416 -0.49 11.85 12.51
CA SER A 416 0.72 12.67 12.43
C SER A 416 1.94 11.93 13.01
N HIS A 417 1.77 11.25 14.14
CA HIS A 417 2.83 10.44 14.72
C HIS A 417 3.22 9.25 13.82
N TRP A 418 2.23 8.62 13.18
CA TRP A 418 2.51 7.56 12.21
C TRP A 418 3.25 8.06 10.97
N LEU A 419 2.90 9.22 10.44
CA LEU A 419 3.59 9.84 9.29
C LEU A 419 5.08 10.06 9.56
N VAL A 420 5.46 10.32 10.82
CA VAL A 420 6.88 10.39 11.21
C VAL A 420 7.60 9.05 10.98
N LEU A 421 6.97 7.90 11.25
CA LEU A 421 7.55 6.60 10.90
C LEU A 421 7.60 6.37 9.39
N VAL A 422 6.61 6.87 8.64
CA VAL A 422 6.60 6.77 7.17
C VAL A 422 7.81 7.49 6.56
N MET A 423 8.32 8.56 7.17
CA MET A 423 9.55 9.23 6.72
C MET A 423 10.80 8.32 6.76
N LEU A 424 10.80 7.23 7.54
CA LEU A 424 11.88 6.23 7.48
C LEU A 424 11.88 5.44 6.16
N LEU A 425 10.79 5.50 5.41
CA LEU A 425 10.59 4.81 4.14
C LEU A 425 10.91 5.71 2.93
N ASP A 426 11.54 6.88 3.13
CA ASP A 426 11.85 7.83 2.05
C ASP A 426 12.73 7.25 0.92
N LYS A 427 13.46 6.16 1.19
CA LYS A 427 14.25 5.46 0.18
C LYS A 427 13.45 4.43 -0.64
N VAL A 428 12.18 4.19 -0.31
CA VAL A 428 11.28 3.29 -1.05
C VAL A 428 10.57 4.12 -2.12
N TRP A 429 10.85 3.85 -3.39
CA TRP A 429 10.44 4.72 -4.51
C TRP A 429 8.92 4.96 -4.64
N TRP A 430 8.10 4.05 -4.12
CA TRP A 430 6.64 4.14 -4.17
C TRP A 430 5.99 4.66 -2.87
N ILE A 431 6.79 4.99 -1.85
CA ILE A 431 6.34 5.57 -0.56
C ILE A 431 7.03 6.90 -0.26
N GLY A 432 8.23 7.12 -0.82
CA GLY A 432 9.09 8.19 -0.37
C GLY A 432 8.49 9.57 -0.56
N GLY A 433 8.70 10.44 0.43
CA GLY A 433 8.14 11.80 0.45
C GLY A 433 6.71 11.89 0.99
N ILE A 434 5.93 10.80 1.02
CA ILE A 434 4.54 10.82 1.54
C ILE A 434 4.50 11.28 2.99
N GLY A 435 5.35 10.69 3.85
CA GLY A 435 5.38 11.00 5.28
C GLY A 435 5.64 12.48 5.55
N ALA A 436 6.65 13.05 4.91
CA ALA A 436 7.01 14.45 5.07
C ALA A 436 5.94 15.38 4.47
N TRP A 437 5.47 15.09 3.25
CA TRP A 437 4.47 15.92 2.57
C TRP A 437 3.17 16.03 3.37
N GLU A 438 2.57 14.89 3.72
CA GLU A 438 1.28 14.88 4.43
C GLU A 438 1.40 15.53 5.81
N LEU A 439 2.52 15.30 6.52
CA LEU A 439 2.77 15.94 7.80
C LEU A 439 2.92 17.46 7.67
N GLY A 440 3.56 17.93 6.59
CA GLY A 440 3.65 19.36 6.28
C GLY A 440 2.29 20.02 6.07
N GLN A 441 1.34 19.31 5.44
CA GLN A 441 -0.03 19.78 5.27
C GLN A 441 -0.76 19.88 6.62
N LEU A 442 -0.61 18.86 7.48
CA LEU A 442 -1.19 18.86 8.83
C LEU A 442 -0.65 20.00 9.71
N ILE A 443 0.67 20.23 9.66
CA ILE A 443 1.32 21.34 10.38
C ILE A 443 0.83 22.69 9.87
N SER A 444 0.66 22.85 8.55
CA SER A 444 0.15 24.09 7.96
C SER A 444 -1.28 24.36 8.40
N LEU A 445 -2.15 23.34 8.35
CA LEU A 445 -3.52 23.44 8.87
C LEU A 445 -3.54 23.84 10.35
N ARG A 446 -2.70 23.22 11.18
CA ARG A 446 -2.57 23.53 12.60
C ARG A 446 -2.22 25.00 12.85
N ARG A 447 -1.39 25.59 11.99
CA ARG A 447 -0.98 27.00 12.10
C ARG A 447 -2.03 27.98 11.56
N GLU A 448 -2.70 27.63 10.47
CA GLU A 448 -3.62 28.51 9.75
C GLU A 448 -5.02 28.61 10.37
N THR A 449 -5.52 27.51 10.93
CA THR A 449 -6.93 27.43 11.34
C THR A 449 -7.28 28.25 12.58
N GLY A 450 -6.28 28.71 13.35
CA GLY A 450 -6.51 29.34 14.65
C GLY A 450 -7.35 28.47 15.60
N TRP A 451 -7.52 27.18 15.27
CA TRP A 451 -8.40 26.30 15.99
C TRP A 451 -7.87 26.10 17.38
N GLN A 452 -8.77 26.33 18.32
CA GLN A 452 -8.52 26.21 19.73
C GLN A 452 -8.50 24.76 20.21
N MET A 453 -8.00 23.85 19.37
CA MET A 453 -7.88 22.42 19.65
C MET A 453 -7.13 22.19 20.95
N SER A 454 -7.78 21.50 21.88
CA SER A 454 -7.22 21.18 23.19
C SER A 454 -5.87 20.44 23.09
N LEU A 455 -5.65 19.61 22.06
CA LEU A 455 -4.37 18.91 21.81
C LEU A 455 -3.25 19.85 21.38
N TRP A 456 -3.61 20.95 20.71
CA TRP A 456 -2.65 21.82 20.03
C TRP A 456 -2.38 23.12 20.79
N LYS A 457 -3.15 23.39 21.85
CA LYS A 457 -3.05 24.55 22.75
C LYS A 457 -1.92 24.49 23.77
N THR A 458 -1.43 23.30 24.12
CA THR A 458 -0.32 23.16 25.06
C THR A 458 0.92 23.78 24.41
N GLY A 459 1.48 24.85 24.99
CA GLY A 459 2.71 25.52 24.53
C GLY A 459 3.98 24.67 24.66
N GLU A 460 3.83 23.36 24.50
CA GLU A 460 4.84 22.33 24.59
C GLU A 460 5.13 21.81 23.17
N ASP A 461 6.40 21.57 22.86
CA ASP A 461 6.86 21.10 21.55
C ASP A 461 6.10 19.85 21.08
N TRP A 462 5.42 19.94 19.94
CA TRP A 462 4.69 18.81 19.34
C TRP A 462 5.67 17.95 18.55
N TRP A 463 5.86 16.70 18.98
CA TRP A 463 6.91 15.83 18.46
C TRP A 463 6.88 15.63 16.93
N PRO A 464 5.72 15.41 16.28
CA PRO A 464 5.65 15.33 14.82
C PRO A 464 6.21 16.57 14.11
N GLU A 465 5.90 17.78 14.59
CA GLU A 465 6.42 19.03 14.02
C GLU A 465 7.92 19.19 14.23
N SER A 466 8.44 18.83 15.41
CA SER A 466 9.88 18.80 15.67
C SER A 466 10.61 17.84 14.73
N MET A 467 10.07 16.64 14.52
CA MET A 467 10.65 15.64 13.61
C MET A 467 10.59 16.07 12.14
N PHE A 468 9.50 16.74 11.74
CA PHE A 468 9.38 17.34 10.42
C PHE A 468 10.45 18.41 10.19
N GLU A 469 10.67 19.31 11.15
CA GLU A 469 11.70 20.34 11.03
C GLU A 469 13.10 19.73 10.97
N ILE A 470 13.40 18.73 11.81
CA ILE A 470 14.68 18.00 11.78
C ILE A 470 14.90 17.39 10.39
N SER A 471 13.90 16.72 9.81
CA SER A 471 13.99 16.16 8.46
C SER A 471 14.27 17.22 7.39
N ARG A 472 13.60 18.37 7.47
CA ARG A 472 13.84 19.50 6.57
C ARG A 472 15.29 19.99 6.65
N GLN A 473 15.88 20.05 7.85
CA GLN A 473 17.28 20.43 8.03
C GLN A 473 18.23 19.38 7.41
N PHE A 474 17.99 18.09 7.62
CA PHE A 474 18.78 17.04 6.96
C PHE A 474 18.75 17.16 5.44
N ASN A 475 17.57 17.40 4.85
CA ASN A 475 17.43 17.57 3.40
C ASN A 475 18.18 18.82 2.90
N LYS A 476 18.09 19.94 3.62
CA LYS A 476 18.80 21.18 3.30
C LYS A 476 20.33 21.00 3.29
N HIS A 477 20.88 20.28 4.27
CA HIS A 477 22.32 19.99 4.34
C HIS A 477 22.78 18.98 3.27
N ARG A 478 21.92 18.03 2.90
CA ARG A 478 22.21 17.04 1.84
C ARG A 478 22.28 17.66 0.45
N VAL A 479 21.47 18.68 0.18
CA VAL A 479 21.50 19.45 -1.08
C VAL A 479 22.74 20.34 -1.16
N LYS A 480 23.17 20.95 -0.05
CA LYS A 480 24.38 21.80 0.01
C LYS A 480 25.69 21.04 -0.15
N GLY A 481 25.74 19.73 0.18
CA GLY A 481 26.94 18.90 0.00
C GLY A 481 27.10 18.29 -1.40
N ARG A 482 26.18 18.56 -2.33
CA ARG A 482 26.24 18.11 -3.74
C ARG A 482 26.57 19.25 -4.73
N VAL A 483 26.72 20.48 -4.23
CA VAL A 483 27.22 21.65 -4.96
C VAL A 483 28.65 21.86 -4.53
#